data_AF-J0ZDJ5-F1
#
_entry.id   AF-J0ZDJ5-F1
#
_cell.length_a   1.000
_cell.length_b   1.000
_cell.length_c   1.000
_cell.angle_alpha   90.00
_cell.angle_beta   90.00
_cell.angle_gamma   90.00
#
_symmetry.space_group_name_H-M   'P 1'
#
loop_
_entity.id
_entity.type
_entity.pdbx_description
1 polymer ?
#
loop_
_entity_poly.entity_id
_entity_poly.type
_entity_poly.pdbx_seq_one_letter_code
_entity_poly.pdbx_strand_id
1 'polypeptide(L)'
;MTGQVREANGRISRAKLPREAANQLAIEIRAKRFGLTLQEAKNPLSESYIGRLCLQGVLTQEQYDAAQQYLQIRNDYLCAKGLPNAIYDEMPSSADDKARDKWVAFATEQFINMQEALKEAQCLYRQYNLHAALQYLVIEDQMLPYLVNSLRVALNVLQKHLDR
;
A
#
# COMPACT_ATOMS: atom_id res chain seq x y z
N MET A 1 -9.03 3.56 42.26
CA MET A 1 -7.82 3.78 41.44
C MET A 1 -6.97 2.52 41.52
N THR A 2 -7.01 1.65 40.52
CA THR A 2 -6.27 0.39 40.47
C THR A 2 -4.88 0.62 39.86
N GLY A 3 -3.83 0.41 40.65
CA GLY A 3 -2.44 0.58 40.21
C GLY A 3 -2.03 -0.47 39.19
N GLN A 4 -1.43 -0.05 38.07
CA GLN A 4 -0.91 -0.96 37.05
C GLN A 4 0.44 -1.54 37.50
N VAL A 5 0.56 -2.87 37.45
CA VAL A 5 1.78 -3.60 37.81
C VAL A 5 2.89 -3.28 36.80
N ARG A 6 4.10 -3.01 37.31
CA ARG A 6 5.28 -2.64 36.52
C ARG A 6 6.37 -3.70 36.65
N GLU A 7 7.14 -3.89 35.59
CA GLU A 7 8.37 -4.68 35.59
C GLU A 7 9.48 -3.98 36.40
N ALA A 8 10.53 -4.71 36.77
CA ALA A 8 11.66 -4.17 37.54
C ALA A 8 12.38 -2.99 36.86
N ASN A 9 12.23 -2.86 35.54
CA ASN A 9 12.74 -1.75 34.72
C ASN A 9 11.79 -0.53 34.65
N GLY A 10 10.66 -0.56 35.37
CA GLY A 10 9.67 0.52 35.40
C GLY A 10 8.68 0.54 34.22
N ARG A 11 8.82 -0.35 33.24
CA ARG A 11 7.83 -0.52 32.15
C ARG A 11 6.55 -1.14 32.69
N ILE A 12 5.41 -0.69 32.17
CA ILE A 12 4.11 -1.27 32.49
C ILE A 12 4.12 -2.73 32.05
N SER A 13 3.92 -3.65 32.99
CA SER A 13 3.96 -5.07 32.72
C SER A 13 2.77 -5.45 31.86
N ARG A 14 3.02 -5.95 30.65
CA ARG A 14 1.98 -6.42 29.73
C ARG A 14 1.64 -7.89 30.04
N ALA A 15 1.28 -8.22 31.27
CA ALA A 15 0.67 -9.51 31.54
C ALA A 15 -0.71 -9.54 30.85
N LYS A 16 -0.75 -10.07 29.63
CA LYS A 16 -1.95 -10.19 28.78
C LYS A 16 -2.35 -11.66 28.72
N LEU A 17 -3.59 -11.95 29.10
CA LEU A 17 -4.35 -13.12 28.63
C LEU A 17 -4.21 -13.31 27.10
N PRO A 18 -4.40 -14.53 26.55
CA PRO A 18 -3.60 -15.08 25.46
C PRO A 18 -3.85 -14.43 24.10
N ARG A 19 -3.29 -13.23 23.90
CA ARG A 19 -3.18 -12.58 22.58
C ARG A 19 -2.37 -13.41 21.59
N GLU A 20 -1.46 -14.24 22.08
CA GLU A 20 -0.67 -15.15 21.26
C GLU A 20 -1.53 -16.17 20.52
N ALA A 21 -2.52 -16.77 21.19
CA ALA A 21 -3.41 -17.75 20.57
C ALA A 21 -4.31 -17.14 19.48
N ALA A 22 -4.86 -15.94 19.71
CA ALA A 22 -5.67 -15.23 18.71
C ALA A 22 -4.85 -14.78 17.49
N ASN A 23 -3.63 -14.29 17.72
CA ASN A 23 -2.70 -13.91 16.64
C ASN A 23 -2.27 -15.13 15.83
N GLN A 24 -2.00 -16.26 16.50
CA GLN A 24 -1.60 -17.50 15.84
C GLN A 24 -2.73 -18.07 14.98
N LEU A 25 -3.97 -18.08 15.48
CA LEU A 25 -5.13 -18.49 14.70
C LEU A 25 -5.36 -17.60 13.46
N ALA A 26 -5.15 -16.28 13.58
CA ALA A 26 -5.23 -15.38 12.43
C ALA A 26 -4.16 -15.67 11.37
N ILE A 27 -2.92 -15.96 11.80
CA ILE A 27 -1.82 -16.37 10.91
C ILE A 27 -2.15 -17.68 10.20
N GLU A 28 -2.67 -18.67 10.94
CA GLU A 28 -3.07 -19.97 10.39
C GLU A 28 -4.21 -19.85 9.38
N ILE A 29 -5.24 -19.05 9.68
CA ILE A 29 -6.33 -18.76 8.74
C ILE A 29 -5.80 -18.09 7.48
N ARG A 30 -4.89 -17.11 7.61
CA ARG A 30 -4.27 -16.40 6.48
C ARG A 30 -3.45 -17.36 5.61
N ALA A 31 -2.62 -18.18 6.24
CA ALA A 31 -1.84 -19.23 5.58
C ALA A 31 -2.75 -20.17 4.76
N LYS A 32 -3.82 -20.68 5.39
CA LYS A 32 -4.78 -21.56 4.73
C LYS A 32 -5.55 -20.87 3.61
N ARG A 33 -6.00 -19.63 3.82
CA ARG A 33 -6.81 -18.86 2.85
C ARG A 33 -6.04 -18.54 1.58
N PHE A 34 -4.75 -18.23 1.72
CA PHE A 34 -3.92 -17.75 0.61
C PHE A 34 -2.85 -18.75 0.14
N GLY A 35 -2.83 -19.96 0.70
CA GLY A 35 -1.85 -20.99 0.34
C GLY A 35 -0.41 -20.59 0.68
N LEU A 36 -0.23 -19.85 1.78
CA LEU A 36 1.08 -19.39 2.26
C LEU A 36 1.62 -20.33 3.35
N THR A 37 2.93 -20.33 3.54
CA THR A 37 3.53 -20.90 4.76
C THR A 37 3.18 -20.05 5.97
N LEU A 38 3.28 -20.62 7.18
CA LEU A 38 3.07 -19.86 8.42
C LEU A 38 4.06 -18.69 8.58
N GLN A 39 5.26 -18.80 8.01
CA GLN A 39 6.26 -17.71 8.04
C GLN A 39 5.88 -16.59 7.07
N GLU A 40 5.45 -16.93 5.85
CA GLU A 40 4.96 -15.93 4.89
C GLU A 40 3.69 -15.24 5.39
N ALA A 41 2.77 -15.98 6.03
CA ALA A 41 1.55 -15.41 6.61
C ALA A 41 1.83 -14.45 7.79
N LYS A 42 3.00 -14.54 8.44
CA LYS A 42 3.46 -13.55 9.44
C LYS A 42 4.02 -12.29 8.79
N ASN A 43 4.45 -12.35 7.54
CA ASN A 43 5.00 -11.20 6.85
C ASN A 43 3.88 -10.17 6.60
N PRO A 44 4.07 -8.87 6.93
CA PRO A 44 3.10 -7.82 6.61
C PRO A 44 2.69 -7.77 5.13
N LEU A 45 3.59 -8.17 4.21
CA LEU A 45 3.29 -8.27 2.77
C LEU A 45 2.15 -9.26 2.48
N SER A 46 1.88 -10.22 3.36
CA SER A 46 0.78 -11.17 3.15
C SER A 46 -0.61 -10.54 3.25
N GLU A 47 -0.71 -9.32 3.76
CA GLU A 47 -1.97 -8.62 4.01
C GLU A 47 -2.60 -8.09 2.72
N SER A 48 -1.79 -7.66 1.75
CA SER A 48 -2.25 -7.19 0.44
C SER A 48 -2.00 -8.22 -0.67
N TYR A 49 -2.81 -8.18 -1.72
CA TYR A 49 -2.66 -9.03 -2.89
C TYR A 49 -1.33 -8.79 -3.59
N ILE A 50 -0.93 -7.53 -3.79
CA ILE A 50 0.36 -7.19 -4.38
C ILE A 50 1.55 -7.65 -3.52
N GLY A 51 1.44 -7.61 -2.19
CA GLY A 51 2.48 -8.13 -1.31
C GLY A 51 2.55 -9.65 -1.36
N ARG A 52 1.41 -10.36 -1.45
CA ARG A 52 1.37 -11.81 -1.72
C ARG A 52 2.00 -12.16 -3.07
N LEU A 53 1.74 -11.38 -4.12
CA LEU A 53 2.38 -11.57 -5.43
C LEU A 53 3.90 -11.35 -5.37
N CYS A 54 4.36 -10.39 -4.56
CA CYS A 54 5.80 -10.17 -4.33
C CYS A 54 6.44 -11.35 -3.58
N LEU A 55 5.80 -11.85 -2.51
CA LEU A 55 6.27 -13.02 -1.75
C LEU A 55 6.39 -14.27 -2.63
N GLN A 56 5.46 -14.44 -3.57
CA GLN A 56 5.44 -15.55 -4.53
C GLN A 56 6.42 -15.37 -5.71
N GLY A 57 7.17 -14.26 -5.76
CA GLY A 57 8.08 -13.95 -6.88
C GLY A 57 7.37 -13.59 -8.18
N VAL A 58 6.06 -13.34 -8.15
CA VAL A 58 5.29 -12.90 -9.31
C VAL A 58 5.54 -11.41 -9.59
N LEU A 59 5.71 -10.60 -8.55
CA LEU A 59 6.22 -9.22 -8.68
C LEU A 59 7.64 -9.16 -8.13
N THR A 60 8.46 -8.28 -8.71
CA THR A 60 9.75 -7.93 -8.12
C THR A 60 9.55 -7.00 -6.93
N GLN A 61 10.57 -6.89 -6.06
CA GLN A 61 10.54 -5.92 -4.96
C GLN A 61 10.35 -4.49 -5.49
N GLU A 62 11.02 -4.13 -6.57
CA GLU A 62 10.91 -2.80 -7.19
C GLU A 62 9.49 -2.52 -7.71
N GLN A 63 8.83 -3.51 -8.31
CA GLN A 63 7.43 -3.39 -8.73
C GLN A 63 6.50 -3.21 -7.53
N TYR A 64 6.74 -3.95 -6.44
CA TYR A 64 6.01 -3.77 -5.20
C TYR A 64 6.22 -2.37 -4.62
N ASP A 65 7.45 -1.89 -4.57
CA ASP A 65 7.79 -0.55 -4.06
C ASP A 65 7.14 0.55 -4.91
N ALA A 66 7.13 0.41 -6.23
CA ALA A 66 6.42 1.30 -7.14
C ALA A 66 4.89 1.31 -6.88
N ALA A 67 4.31 0.17 -6.53
CA ALA A 67 2.89 0.09 -6.16
C ALA A 67 2.60 0.81 -4.83
N GLN A 68 3.51 0.71 -3.85
CA GLN A 68 3.39 1.45 -2.58
C GLN A 68 3.52 2.96 -2.80
N GLN A 69 4.49 3.39 -3.61
CA GLN A 69 4.66 4.81 -3.95
C GLN A 69 3.44 5.37 -4.71
N TYR A 70 2.85 4.57 -5.61
CA TYR A 70 1.60 4.93 -6.28
C TYR A 70 0.46 5.17 -5.28
N LEU A 71 0.30 4.30 -4.28
CA LEU A 71 -0.70 4.46 -3.23
C LEU A 71 -0.47 5.72 -2.40
N GLN A 72 0.80 6.02 -2.07
CA GLN A 72 1.16 7.25 -1.33
C GLN A 72 0.79 8.50 -2.13
N ILE A 73 1.26 8.61 -3.37
CA ILE A 73 1.03 9.78 -4.22
C ILE A 73 -0.46 9.98 -4.49
N ARG A 74 -1.20 8.88 -4.67
CA ARG A 74 -2.66 8.93 -4.78
C ARG A 74 -3.30 9.44 -3.48
N ASN A 75 -2.87 8.95 -2.31
CA ASN A 75 -3.41 9.40 -1.03
C ASN A 75 -3.13 10.90 -0.80
N ASP A 76 -1.90 11.35 -1.09
CA ASP A 76 -1.51 12.76 -1.00
C ASP A 76 -2.39 13.64 -1.88
N TYR A 77 -2.69 13.18 -3.11
CA TYR A 77 -3.65 13.85 -4.00
C TYR A 77 -5.06 13.91 -3.40
N LEU A 78 -5.59 12.82 -2.84
CA LEU A 78 -6.91 12.81 -2.22
C LEU A 78 -6.96 13.77 -1.03
N CYS A 79 -5.92 13.76 -0.18
CA CYS A 79 -5.76 14.69 0.93
C CYS A 79 -5.72 16.15 0.46
N ALA A 80 -4.93 16.43 -0.58
CA ALA A 80 -4.80 17.75 -1.18
C ALA A 80 -6.11 18.29 -1.77
N LYS A 81 -6.97 17.40 -2.29
CA LYS A 81 -8.29 17.76 -2.85
C LYS A 81 -9.45 17.66 -1.87
N GLY A 82 -9.21 17.19 -0.64
CA GLY A 82 -10.29 16.98 0.34
C GLY A 82 -11.30 15.91 -0.10
N LEU A 83 -10.85 14.90 -0.85
CA LEU A 83 -11.70 13.86 -1.43
C LEU A 83 -12.01 12.75 -0.41
N PRO A 84 -13.16 12.06 -0.55
CA PRO A 84 -13.47 10.90 0.28
C PRO A 84 -12.43 9.79 0.09
N ASN A 85 -12.24 8.96 1.12
CA ASN A 85 -11.25 7.88 1.21
C ASN A 85 -9.78 8.32 1.34
N ALA A 86 -9.52 9.61 1.53
CA ALA A 86 -8.21 10.11 1.96
C ALA A 86 -7.89 9.61 3.38
N ILE A 87 -6.67 9.14 3.58
CA ILE A 87 -6.12 8.79 4.89
C ILE A 87 -5.31 9.99 5.39
N TYR A 88 -5.88 10.70 6.38
CA TYR A 88 -5.32 11.95 6.91
C TYR A 88 -4.30 11.76 8.04
N ASP A 89 -4.09 10.52 8.51
CA ASP A 89 -3.19 10.21 9.63
C ASP A 89 -1.74 10.67 9.38
N GLU A 90 -1.35 10.82 8.11
CA GLU A 90 0.00 11.22 7.69
C GLU A 90 0.09 12.69 7.23
N MET A 91 -0.98 13.48 7.37
CA MET A 91 -0.97 14.86 6.88
C MET A 91 0.09 15.69 7.63
N PRO A 92 0.95 16.45 6.93
CA PRO A 92 1.81 17.42 7.60
C PRO A 92 0.92 18.47 8.28
N SER A 93 0.91 18.46 9.62
CA SER A 93 0.26 19.50 10.43
C SER A 93 1.06 20.79 10.35
N SER A 94 1.10 21.44 9.18
CA SER A 94 1.70 22.76 9.05
C SER A 94 0.66 23.81 9.41
N ALA A 95 0.94 24.61 10.44
CA ALA A 95 0.17 25.82 10.77
C ALA A 95 0.42 26.98 9.77
N ASP A 96 1.29 26.78 8.77
CA ASP A 96 1.61 27.76 7.73
C ASP A 96 0.83 27.46 6.44
N ASP A 97 -0.16 28.30 6.15
CA ASP A 97 -1.01 28.20 4.96
C ASP A 97 -0.20 28.20 3.66
N LYS A 98 0.94 28.91 3.59
CA LYS A 98 1.78 28.95 2.38
C LYS A 98 2.51 27.63 2.13
N ALA A 99 2.94 26.96 3.20
CA ALA A 99 3.55 25.64 3.09
C ALA A 99 2.53 24.60 2.63
N ARG A 100 1.30 24.69 3.16
CA ARG A 100 0.17 23.86 2.77
C ARG A 100 -0.18 24.04 1.29
N ASP A 101 -0.30 25.26 0.80
CA ASP A 101 -0.63 25.53 -0.61
C ASP A 101 0.41 24.97 -1.57
N LYS A 102 1.70 25.11 -1.25
CA LYS A 102 2.80 24.53 -2.03
C LYS A 102 2.72 23.00 -2.05
N TRP A 103 2.44 22.38 -0.92
CA TRP A 103 2.28 20.93 -0.83
C TRP A 103 1.07 20.44 -1.65
N VAL A 104 -0.07 21.14 -1.59
CA VAL A 104 -1.25 20.83 -2.40
C VAL A 104 -0.94 20.90 -3.89
N ALA A 105 -0.23 21.94 -4.33
CA ALA A 105 0.19 22.09 -5.72
C ALA A 105 1.12 20.93 -6.14
N PHE A 106 2.13 20.62 -5.34
CA PHE A 106 3.06 19.53 -5.58
C PHE A 106 2.37 18.17 -5.67
N ALA A 107 1.55 17.80 -4.67
CA ALA A 107 0.81 16.53 -4.66
C ALA A 107 -0.15 16.41 -5.86
N THR A 108 -0.76 17.54 -6.27
CA THR A 108 -1.61 17.59 -7.46
C THR A 108 -0.80 17.31 -8.73
N GLU A 109 0.33 17.99 -8.91
CA GLU A 109 1.20 17.85 -10.07
C GLU A 109 1.78 16.43 -10.18
N GLN A 110 2.30 15.89 -9.08
CA GLN A 110 2.86 14.53 -9.04
C GLN A 110 1.84 13.48 -9.49
N PHE A 111 0.60 13.55 -8.97
CA PHE A 111 -0.43 12.59 -9.36
C PHE A 111 -0.86 12.76 -10.83
N ILE A 112 -0.97 14.00 -11.33
CA ILE A 112 -1.31 14.26 -12.74
C ILE A 112 -0.22 13.70 -13.66
N ASN A 113 1.05 14.01 -13.40
CA ASN A 113 2.18 13.54 -14.21
C ASN A 113 2.24 12.01 -14.26
N MET A 114 1.96 11.37 -13.12
CA MET A 114 1.88 9.91 -13.03
C MET A 114 0.70 9.34 -13.85
N GLN A 115 -0.47 9.97 -13.81
CA GLN A 115 -1.61 9.59 -14.63
C GLN A 115 -1.33 9.78 -16.12
N GLU A 116 -0.60 10.83 -16.50
CA GLU A 116 -0.17 11.06 -17.89
C GLU A 116 0.79 9.97 -18.36
N ALA A 117 1.79 9.60 -17.56
CA ALA A 117 2.71 8.51 -17.89
C ALA A 117 1.97 7.18 -18.11
N LEU A 118 0.97 6.88 -17.26
CA LEU A 118 0.11 5.70 -17.41
C LEU A 118 -0.76 5.77 -18.68
N LYS A 119 -1.31 6.94 -18.99
CA LYS A 119 -2.11 7.16 -20.20
C LYS A 119 -1.29 6.98 -21.47
N GLU A 120 -0.07 7.51 -21.51
CA GLU A 120 0.87 7.32 -22.62
C GLU A 120 1.22 5.84 -22.79
N ALA A 121 1.53 5.14 -21.69
CA ALA A 121 1.79 3.72 -21.72
C ALA A 121 0.57 2.91 -22.18
N GLN A 122 -0.65 3.28 -21.77
CA GLN A 122 -1.87 2.62 -22.18
C GLN A 122 -2.11 2.73 -23.70
N CYS A 123 -1.70 3.84 -24.32
CA CYS A 123 -1.75 4.02 -25.78
C CYS A 123 -0.79 3.08 -26.52
N LEU A 124 0.38 2.78 -25.92
CA LEU A 124 1.38 1.85 -26.46
C LEU A 124 0.97 0.38 -26.25
N TYR A 125 0.43 0.07 -25.07
CA TYR A 125 0.11 -1.28 -24.62
C TYR A 125 -1.40 -1.57 -24.67
N ARG A 126 -1.99 -1.45 -25.86
CA ARG A 126 -3.46 -1.53 -26.05
C ARG A 126 -4.10 -2.86 -25.63
N GLN A 127 -3.32 -3.94 -25.60
CA GLN A 127 -3.79 -5.27 -25.18
C GLN A 127 -3.96 -5.40 -23.66
N TYR A 128 -3.40 -4.49 -22.88
CA TYR A 128 -3.48 -4.49 -21.43
C TYR A 128 -4.46 -3.42 -20.95
N ASN A 129 -5.02 -3.61 -19.75
CA ASN A 129 -5.82 -2.59 -19.09
C ASN A 129 -5.09 -2.15 -17.82
N LEU A 130 -4.20 -1.16 -17.98
CA LEU A 130 -3.30 -0.70 -16.92
C LEU A 130 -4.10 -0.02 -15.79
N HIS A 131 -5.11 0.77 -16.16
CA HIS A 131 -5.98 1.45 -15.19
C HIS A 131 -6.80 0.45 -14.36
N ALA A 132 -7.41 -0.57 -14.99
CA ALA A 132 -8.14 -1.60 -14.26
C ALA A 132 -7.22 -2.42 -13.36
N ALA A 133 -5.98 -2.69 -13.79
CA ALA A 133 -5.02 -3.39 -12.97
C ALA A 133 -4.67 -2.62 -11.69
N LEU A 134 -4.38 -1.32 -11.80
CA LEU A 134 -4.11 -0.47 -10.62
C LEU A 134 -5.36 -0.32 -9.74
N GLN A 135 -6.52 -0.05 -10.34
CA GLN A 135 -7.76 0.11 -9.59
C GLN A 135 -8.11 -1.13 -8.79
N TYR A 136 -8.21 -2.29 -9.45
CA TYR A 136 -8.71 -3.48 -8.78
C TYR A 136 -7.65 -4.16 -7.92
N LEU A 137 -6.41 -4.27 -8.37
CA LEU A 137 -5.41 -5.09 -7.67
C LEU A 137 -4.65 -4.30 -6.61
N VAL A 138 -4.45 -2.99 -6.83
CA VAL A 138 -3.66 -2.13 -5.92
C VAL A 138 -4.56 -1.36 -4.97
N ILE A 139 -5.58 -0.68 -5.49
CA ILE A 139 -6.45 0.19 -4.66
C ILE A 139 -7.51 -0.63 -3.92
N GLU A 140 -8.18 -1.56 -4.60
CA GLU A 140 -9.29 -2.34 -4.02
C GLU A 140 -8.85 -3.71 -3.46
N ASP A 141 -7.57 -4.07 -3.58
CA ASP A 141 -7.00 -5.35 -3.13
C ASP A 141 -7.73 -6.61 -3.67
N GLN A 142 -8.32 -6.52 -4.86
CA GLN A 142 -9.02 -7.64 -5.48
C GLN A 142 -8.06 -8.66 -6.11
N MET A 143 -8.36 -9.94 -5.90
CA MET A 143 -7.58 -11.05 -6.44
C MET A 143 -8.08 -11.40 -7.85
N LEU A 144 -7.62 -10.66 -8.86
CA LEU A 144 -7.96 -10.89 -10.28
C LEU A 144 -6.72 -11.32 -11.08
N PRO A 145 -6.40 -12.64 -11.13
CA PRO A 145 -5.16 -13.13 -11.74
C PRO A 145 -4.95 -12.74 -13.21
N TYR A 146 -6.04 -12.58 -13.97
CA TYR A 146 -5.98 -12.22 -15.38
C TYR A 146 -5.47 -10.78 -15.62
N LEU A 147 -5.48 -9.91 -14.59
CA LEU A 147 -4.93 -8.56 -14.67
C LEU A 147 -3.47 -8.45 -14.23
N VAL A 148 -2.86 -9.52 -13.70
CA VAL A 148 -1.48 -9.48 -13.17
C VAL A 148 -0.46 -9.10 -14.24
N ASN A 149 -0.63 -9.55 -15.48
CA ASN A 149 0.25 -9.13 -16.57
C ASN A 149 0.09 -7.64 -16.91
N SER A 150 -1.13 -7.11 -16.86
CA SER A 150 -1.38 -5.68 -17.02
C SER A 150 -0.74 -4.89 -15.87
N LEU A 151 -0.83 -5.42 -14.64
CA LEU A 151 -0.23 -4.81 -13.45
C LEU A 151 1.29 -4.69 -13.58
N ARG A 152 1.99 -5.76 -14.00
CA ARG A 152 3.45 -5.74 -14.21
C ARG A 152 3.87 -4.63 -15.18
N VAL A 153 3.13 -4.45 -16.27
CA VAL A 153 3.40 -3.38 -17.23
C VAL A 153 3.18 -2.01 -16.61
N ALA A 154 2.07 -1.80 -15.90
CA ALA A 154 1.79 -0.55 -15.22
C ALA A 154 2.86 -0.20 -14.17
N LEU A 155 3.29 -1.17 -13.36
CA LEU A 155 4.32 -0.98 -12.33
C LEU A 155 5.69 -0.68 -12.93
N ASN A 156 6.06 -1.31 -14.06
CA ASN A 156 7.30 -0.97 -14.76
C ASN A 156 7.30 0.47 -15.31
N VAL A 157 6.14 0.96 -15.75
CA VAL A 157 5.98 2.35 -16.22
C VAL A 157 6.12 3.30 -15.04
N LEU A 158 5.47 2.99 -13.92
CA LEU A 158 5.55 3.79 -12.70
C LEU A 158 6.96 3.84 -12.15
N GLN A 159 7.65 2.70 -12.05
CA GLN A 159 9.05 2.63 -11.62
C GLN A 159 9.93 3.56 -12.47
N LYS A 160 9.84 3.46 -13.80
CA LYS A 160 10.61 4.33 -14.71
C LYS A 160 10.26 5.82 -14.59
N HIS A 161 9.04 6.14 -14.17
CA HIS A 161 8.63 7.52 -13.96
C HIS A 161 9.18 8.06 -12.63
N LEU A 162 9.22 7.23 -11.60
CA LEU A 162 9.71 7.57 -10.26
C LEU A 162 11.24 7.64 -10.18
N ASP A 163 11.95 6.87 -11.02
CA ASP A 163 13.41 6.90 -11.14
C ASP A 163 13.96 8.12 -11.92
N ARG A 164 13.09 8.94 -12.53
CA ARG A 164 13.45 10.14 -13.31
C ARG A 164 13.50 11.39 -12.46
#